data_AF-A0A0K8W007-F1
#
_entry.id   AF-A0A0K8W007-F1
#
_cell.length_a   1.000
_cell.length_b   1.000
_cell.length_c   1.000
_cell.angle_alpha   90.00
_cell.angle_beta   90.00
_cell.angle_gamma   90.00
#
_symmetry.space_group_name_H-M   'P 1'
#
loop_
_entity.id
_entity.type
_entity.pdbx_description
1 polymer ?
#
loop_
_entity_poly.entity_id
_entity_poly.type
_entity_poly.pdbx_seq_one_letter_code
_entity_poly.pdbx_strand_id
1 'polypeptide(L)'
;MLDDSTRHAAEYASKISRILVKLNKYDQAADAIRREIGLNQQTESYGQIGRLAVALVLVQLARGDFVAAEKAFKEWGNCCDSDEVQTLELLLQAFDDEDPESAKRALAAPFIRHMDVEYSILARDIPLPHGLATTSKADVIKDAAPSYMSPNTEQVDALSTKPSVPTHDEDEEEEGLC
;
A
#
# COMPACT_ATOMS: atom_id res chain seq x y z
N MET A 1 39.53 -0.89 21.97
CA MET A 1 38.70 -1.49 23.05
C MET A 1 37.34 -0.80 23.21
N LEU A 2 37.08 0.33 22.54
CA LEU A 2 35.76 0.99 22.53
C LEU A 2 34.75 0.29 21.61
N ASP A 3 35.21 -0.39 20.55
CA ASP A 3 34.34 -0.99 19.53
C ASP A 3 33.39 -2.06 20.08
N ASP A 4 33.87 -2.92 20.98
CA ASP A 4 33.00 -3.92 21.59
C ASP A 4 31.94 -3.24 22.46
N SER A 5 32.28 -2.22 23.24
CA SER A 5 31.30 -1.52 24.08
C SER A 5 30.18 -0.88 23.25
N THR A 6 30.52 -0.28 22.11
CA THR A 6 29.54 0.34 21.19
C THR A 6 28.66 -0.71 20.52
N ARG A 7 29.22 -1.85 20.11
CA ARG A 7 28.44 -2.96 19.54
C ARG A 7 27.41 -3.50 20.54
N HIS A 8 27.83 -3.74 21.78
CA HIS A 8 26.90 -4.17 22.84
C HIS A 8 25.83 -3.10 23.12
N ALA A 9 26.19 -1.81 23.11
CA ALA A 9 25.23 -0.72 23.28
C ALA A 9 24.17 -0.73 22.17
N ALA A 10 24.55 -0.94 20.91
CA ALA A 10 23.62 -1.05 19.79
C ALA A 10 22.68 -2.25 19.95
N GLU A 11 23.18 -3.42 20.37
CA GLU A 11 22.36 -4.60 20.63
C GLU A 11 21.33 -4.37 21.76
N TYR A 12 21.73 -3.69 22.84
CA TYR A 12 20.80 -3.32 23.91
C TYR A 12 19.78 -2.30 23.44
N ALA A 13 20.19 -1.31 22.65
CA ALA A 13 19.28 -0.34 22.05
C ALA A 13 18.23 -1.03 21.17
N SER A 14 18.64 -1.99 20.34
CA SER A 14 17.74 -2.82 19.52
C SER A 14 16.67 -3.54 20.34
N LYS A 15 17.06 -4.11 21.48
CA LYS A 15 16.10 -4.74 22.41
C LYS A 15 15.12 -3.72 22.99
N ILE A 16 15.59 -2.54 23.36
CA ILE A 16 14.76 -1.45 23.89
C ILE A 16 13.75 -0.99 22.83
N SER A 17 14.20 -0.74 21.60
CA SER A 17 13.36 -0.35 20.47
C SER A 17 12.20 -1.32 20.26
N ARG A 18 12.49 -2.63 20.18
CA ARG A 18 11.46 -3.69 20.02
C ARG A 18 10.48 -3.74 21.19
N ILE A 19 10.97 -3.67 22.44
CA ILE A 19 10.10 -3.68 23.63
C ILE A 19 9.18 -2.45 23.63
N LEU A 20 9.67 -1.28 23.25
CA LEU A 20 8.85 -0.06 23.22
C LEU A 20 7.75 -0.14 22.16
N VAL A 21 8.04 -0.69 20.99
CA VAL A 21 7.03 -0.97 19.95
C VAL A 21 5.97 -1.94 20.47
N LYS A 22 6.39 -3.05 21.11
CA LYS A 22 5.47 -4.03 21.70
C LYS A 22 4.57 -3.44 22.79
N LEU A 23 5.03 -2.39 23.48
CA LEU A 23 4.26 -1.67 24.50
C LEU A 23 3.43 -0.52 23.91
N ASN A 24 3.38 -0.36 22.58
CA ASN A 24 2.71 0.73 21.88
C ASN A 24 3.19 2.14 22.31
N LYS A 25 4.43 2.24 22.81
CA LYS A 25 5.06 3.52 23.22
C LYS A 25 5.82 4.13 22.04
N TYR A 26 5.10 4.49 20.99
CA TYR A 26 5.71 4.84 19.70
C TYR A 26 6.61 6.08 19.73
N ASP A 27 6.32 7.08 20.56
CA ASP A 27 7.20 8.25 20.71
C ASP A 27 8.58 7.84 21.24
N GLN A 28 8.58 7.05 22.32
CA GLN A 28 9.81 6.55 22.94
C GLN A 28 10.53 5.58 22.01
N ALA A 29 9.78 4.76 21.26
CA ALA A 29 10.34 3.83 20.27
C ALA A 29 11.06 4.59 19.16
N ALA A 30 10.48 5.66 18.62
CA ALA A 30 11.11 6.49 17.60
C ALA A 30 12.43 7.10 18.10
N ASP A 31 12.46 7.61 19.33
CA ASP A 31 13.68 8.17 19.92
C ASP A 31 14.73 7.10 20.24
N ALA A 32 14.30 5.90 20.62
CA ALA A 32 15.20 4.76 20.82
C ALA A 32 15.83 4.30 19.50
N ILE A 33 15.04 4.19 18.44
CA ILE A 33 15.51 3.82 17.09
C ILE A 33 16.49 4.87 16.55
N ARG A 34 16.21 6.17 16.72
CA ARG A 34 17.17 7.23 16.31
C ARG A 34 18.50 7.14 17.06
N ARG A 35 18.46 6.85 18.37
CA ARG A 35 19.68 6.59 19.15
C ARG A 35 20.43 5.36 18.65
N GLU A 36 19.70 4.29 18.33
CA GLU A 36 20.26 3.06 17.79
C GLU A 36 20.92 3.27 16.43
N ILE A 37 20.32 4.07 15.55
CA ILE A 37 20.92 4.49 14.28
C ILE A 37 22.24 5.23 14.55
N GLY A 38 22.27 6.18 15.48
CA GLY A 38 23.50 6.91 15.84
C GLY A 38 24.61 6.02 16.41
N LEU A 39 24.27 4.89 17.05
CA LEU A 39 25.23 3.87 17.47
C LEU A 39 25.75 3.05 16.28
N ASN A 40 24.85 2.63 15.38
CA ASN A 40 25.22 1.89 14.17
C ASN A 40 26.05 2.72 13.17
N GLN A 41 25.88 4.04 13.18
CA GLN A 41 26.75 4.95 12.41
C GLN A 41 28.19 4.92 12.91
N GLN A 42 28.41 4.85 14.23
CA GLN A 42 29.76 4.78 14.81
C GLN A 42 30.47 3.47 14.49
N THR A 43 29.72 2.40 14.25
CA THR A 43 30.23 1.08 13.87
C THR A 43 30.14 0.81 12.36
N GLU A 44 29.85 1.84 11.56
CA GLU A 44 29.72 1.78 10.08
C GLU A 44 28.80 0.64 9.58
N SER A 45 27.78 0.32 10.37
CA SER A 45 26.89 -0.81 10.14
C SER A 45 25.69 -0.40 9.28
N TYR A 46 25.95 0.02 8.04
CA TYR A 46 24.93 0.61 7.14
C TYR A 46 23.73 -0.29 6.85
N GLY A 47 23.93 -1.61 6.72
CA GLY A 47 22.81 -2.55 6.54
C GLY A 47 21.86 -2.60 7.75
N GLN A 48 22.36 -2.35 8.97
CA GLN A 48 21.49 -2.22 10.14
C GLN A 48 20.75 -0.88 10.15
N ILE A 49 21.42 0.19 9.69
CA ILE A 49 20.78 1.51 9.55
C ILE A 49 19.61 1.45 8.56
N GLY A 50 19.76 0.77 7.41
CA GLY A 50 18.67 0.58 6.45
C GLY A 50 17.45 -0.11 7.06
N ARG A 51 17.65 -1.23 7.77
CA ARG A 51 16.55 -1.91 8.49
C ARG A 51 15.89 -1.03 9.54
N LEU A 52 16.68 -0.27 10.29
CA LEU A 52 16.17 0.66 11.30
C LEU A 52 15.43 1.86 10.67
N ALA A 53 15.80 2.28 9.46
CA ALA A 53 15.06 3.29 8.71
C ALA A 53 13.65 2.79 8.38
N VAL A 54 13.53 1.56 7.89
CA VAL A 54 12.22 0.93 7.64
C VAL A 54 11.41 0.86 8.94
N ALA A 55 12.02 0.39 10.03
CA ALA A 55 11.37 0.34 11.34
C ALA A 55 10.91 1.72 11.83
N LEU A 56 11.73 2.75 11.63
CA LEU A 56 11.40 4.13 12.00
C LEU A 56 10.19 4.62 11.22
N VAL A 57 10.15 4.42 9.90
CA VAL A 57 9.00 4.79 9.05
C VAL A 57 7.73 4.09 9.54
N LEU A 58 7.77 2.78 9.79
CA LEU A 58 6.61 2.03 10.31
C LEU A 58 6.11 2.57 11.65
N VAL A 59 7.02 2.93 12.56
CA VAL A 59 6.66 3.54 13.85
C VAL A 59 6.04 4.92 13.67
N GLN A 60 6.52 5.74 12.72
CA GLN A 60 5.92 7.04 12.45
C GLN A 60 4.52 6.92 11.84
N LEU A 61 4.33 5.97 10.91
CA LEU A 61 3.01 5.69 10.33
C LEU A 61 2.03 5.17 11.40
N ALA A 62 2.48 4.32 12.32
CA ALA A 62 1.67 3.86 13.45
C ALA A 62 1.27 5.00 14.42
N ARG A 63 2.07 6.08 14.50
CA ARG A 63 1.74 7.32 15.26
C ARG A 63 0.72 8.19 14.52
N GLY A 64 0.47 7.94 13.24
CA GLY A 64 -0.29 8.85 12.37
C GLY A 64 0.50 10.11 11.98
N ASP A 65 1.83 10.09 12.09
CA ASP A 65 2.70 11.22 11.78
C ASP A 65 3.40 11.01 10.44
N PHE A 66 2.68 11.28 9.35
CA PHE A 66 3.16 11.07 7.98
C PHE A 66 4.38 11.96 7.64
N VAL A 67 4.38 13.20 8.11
CA VAL A 67 5.48 14.14 7.87
C VAL A 67 6.77 13.64 8.54
N ALA A 68 6.68 13.10 9.76
CA ALA A 68 7.84 12.48 10.40
C ALA A 68 8.29 11.20 9.68
N ALA A 69 7.36 10.42 9.10
CA ALA A 69 7.67 9.23 8.33
C ALA A 69 8.47 9.58 7.06
N GLU A 70 8.00 10.55 6.29
CA GLU A 70 8.68 11.02 5.07
C GLU A 70 10.04 11.63 5.40
N LYS A 71 10.14 12.40 6.50
CA LYS A 71 11.42 12.94 6.96
C LYS A 71 12.40 11.83 7.33
N ALA A 72 11.95 10.81 8.05
CA ALA A 72 12.78 9.65 8.41
C ALA A 72 13.27 8.91 7.16
N PHE A 73 12.41 8.74 6.15
CA PHE A 73 12.78 8.14 4.88
C PHE A 73 13.81 8.97 4.11
N LYS A 74 13.64 10.30 4.04
CA LYS A 74 14.62 11.19 3.38
C LYS A 74 15.99 11.19 4.08
N GLU A 75 16.00 11.10 5.40
CA GLU A 75 17.23 11.14 6.19
C GLU A 75 18.02 9.81 6.12
N TRP A 76 17.32 8.68 6.13
CA TRP A 76 17.94 7.36 6.30
C TRP A 76 17.77 6.41 5.11
N GLY A 77 16.91 6.74 4.14
CA GLY A 77 16.55 5.89 3.01
C GLY A 77 17.72 5.54 2.08
N ASN A 78 18.78 6.36 2.06
CA ASN A 78 20.00 6.06 1.30
C ASN A 78 20.78 4.85 1.87
N CYS A 79 20.47 4.39 3.09
CA CYS A 79 21.05 3.18 3.67
C CYS A 79 20.22 1.92 3.38
N CYS A 80 19.03 2.06 2.79
CA CYS A 80 18.16 0.94 2.45
C CYS A 80 18.56 0.32 1.10
N ASP A 81 18.19 -0.95 0.90
CA ASP A 81 18.36 -1.58 -0.40
C ASP A 81 17.39 -0.99 -1.43
N SER A 82 17.74 -1.02 -2.72
CA SER A 82 16.93 -0.41 -3.80
C SER A 82 15.47 -0.88 -3.80
N ASP A 83 15.23 -2.16 -3.52
CA ASP A 83 13.89 -2.74 -3.47
C ASP A 83 13.09 -2.24 -2.25
N GLU A 84 13.77 -2.03 -1.12
CA GLU A 84 13.17 -1.46 0.09
C GLU A 84 12.81 0.02 -0.13
N VAL A 85 13.71 0.79 -0.76
CA VAL A 85 13.48 2.20 -1.13
C VAL A 85 12.24 2.32 -2.00
N GLN A 86 12.16 1.56 -3.09
CA GLN A 86 11.02 1.61 -4.00
C GLN A 86 9.70 1.25 -3.29
N THR A 87 9.72 0.26 -2.40
CA THR A 87 8.54 -0.13 -1.64
C THR A 87 8.13 0.94 -0.63
N LEU A 88 9.09 1.59 0.03
CA LEU A 88 8.83 2.67 0.97
C LEU A 88 8.32 3.93 0.28
N GLU A 89 8.82 4.27 -0.91
CA GLU A 89 8.29 5.35 -1.74
C GLU A 89 6.83 5.06 -2.12
N LEU A 90 6.53 3.85 -2.59
CA LEU A 90 5.16 3.44 -2.89
C LEU A 90 4.26 3.48 -1.66
N LEU A 91 4.77 3.06 -0.50
CA LEU A 91 4.04 3.11 0.77
C LEU A 91 3.70 4.55 1.13
N LEU A 92 4.69 5.44 1.13
CA LEU A 92 4.49 6.84 1.50
C LEU A 92 3.55 7.54 0.50
N GLN A 93 3.72 7.29 -0.80
CA GLN A 93 2.83 7.81 -1.83
C GLN A 93 1.39 7.32 -1.62
N ALA A 94 1.18 6.05 -1.28
CA ALA A 94 -0.16 5.54 -1.00
C ALA A 94 -0.81 6.16 0.24
N PHE A 95 -0.02 6.59 1.24
CA PHE A 95 -0.53 7.35 2.38
C PHE A 95 -0.88 8.80 1.99
N ASP A 96 -0.12 9.41 1.08
CA ASP A 96 -0.38 10.76 0.54
C ASP A 96 -1.62 10.78 -0.36
N ASP A 97 -1.77 9.78 -1.23
CA ASP A 97 -2.90 9.61 -2.16
C ASP A 97 -4.17 9.05 -1.49
N GLU A 98 -4.12 8.79 -0.18
CA GLU A 98 -5.16 8.13 0.60
C GLU A 98 -5.65 6.79 0.03
N ASP A 99 -4.76 5.98 -0.56
CA ASP A 99 -5.08 4.68 -1.17
C ASP A 99 -4.80 3.50 -0.19
N PRO A 100 -5.85 2.94 0.46
CA PRO A 100 -5.67 1.85 1.42
C PRO A 100 -5.20 0.54 0.78
N GLU A 101 -5.52 0.27 -0.49
CA GLU A 101 -5.17 -0.99 -1.14
C GLU A 101 -3.69 -1.01 -1.52
N SER A 102 -3.18 0.10 -2.03
CA SER A 102 -1.75 0.25 -2.31
C SER A 102 -0.92 0.27 -1.03
N ALA A 103 -1.37 0.97 0.02
CA ALA A 103 -0.71 0.98 1.32
C ALA A 103 -0.63 -0.44 1.91
N LYS A 104 -1.74 -1.18 1.90
CA LYS A 104 -1.79 -2.57 2.39
C LYS A 104 -0.88 -3.51 1.60
N ARG A 105 -0.78 -3.34 0.29
CA ARG A 105 0.14 -4.11 -0.56
C ARG A 105 1.60 -3.83 -0.21
N ALA A 106 1.96 -2.56 -0.02
CA ALA A 106 3.32 -2.17 0.34
C ALA A 106 3.70 -2.66 1.74
N LEU A 107 2.80 -2.54 2.75
CA LEU A 107 3.00 -3.10 4.10
C LEU A 107 3.15 -4.63 4.11
N ALA A 108 2.63 -5.31 3.09
CA ALA A 108 2.74 -6.76 2.91
C ALA A 108 4.06 -7.22 2.25
N ALA A 109 5.00 -6.30 1.97
CA ALA A 109 6.26 -6.63 1.31
C ALA A 109 7.08 -7.67 2.10
N PRO A 110 7.82 -8.58 1.42
CA PRO A 110 8.56 -9.65 2.08
C PRO A 110 9.55 -9.18 3.15
N PHE A 111 10.28 -8.08 2.91
CA PHE A 111 11.27 -7.58 3.87
C PHE A 111 10.62 -7.03 5.15
N ILE A 112 9.43 -6.41 5.04
CA ILE A 112 8.64 -5.95 6.20
C ILE A 112 8.13 -7.14 7.01
N ARG A 113 7.65 -8.20 6.33
CA ARG A 113 7.14 -9.41 6.98
C ARG A 113 8.22 -10.23 7.69
N HIS A 114 9.45 -10.22 7.17
CA HIS A 114 10.58 -10.96 7.73
C HIS A 114 11.48 -10.10 8.64
N MET A 115 11.06 -8.87 8.97
CA MET A 115 11.70 -8.06 10.01
C MET A 115 11.49 -8.70 11.40
N ASP A 116 12.00 -8.08 12.47
CA ASP A 116 11.67 -8.51 13.82
C ASP A 116 10.15 -8.61 14.02
N VAL A 117 9.74 -9.59 14.83
CA VAL A 117 8.35 -9.95 15.04
C VAL A 117 7.52 -8.74 15.48
N GLU A 118 8.08 -7.87 16.31
CA GLU A 118 7.41 -6.65 16.77
C GLU A 118 7.09 -5.68 15.64
N TYR A 119 7.99 -5.50 14.67
CA TYR A 119 7.77 -4.61 13.52
C TYR A 119 6.86 -5.22 12.47
N SER A 120 6.94 -6.54 12.25
CA SER A 120 6.03 -7.23 11.33
C SER A 120 4.59 -7.28 11.86
N ILE A 121 4.40 -7.38 13.18
CA ILE A 121 3.09 -7.20 13.82
C ILE A 121 2.64 -5.74 13.68
N LEU A 122 3.52 -4.78 14.00
CA LEU A 122 3.21 -3.35 13.85
C LEU A 122 2.71 -3.03 12.45
N ALA A 123 3.41 -3.49 11.40
CA ALA A 123 3.04 -3.25 10.01
C ALA A 123 1.62 -3.74 9.65
N ARG A 124 1.10 -4.75 10.35
CA ARG A 124 -0.26 -5.26 10.14
C ARG A 124 -1.32 -4.44 10.88
N ASP A 125 -0.91 -3.78 11.96
CA ASP A 125 -1.79 -3.03 12.87
C ASP A 125 -1.79 -1.52 12.57
N ILE A 126 -0.95 -1.06 11.62
CA ILE A 126 -0.94 0.34 11.16
C ILE A 126 -2.32 0.71 10.60
N PRO A 127 -2.93 1.82 11.07
CA PRO A 127 -4.16 2.35 10.47
C PRO A 127 -3.92 2.69 9.00
N LEU A 128 -4.72 2.08 8.12
CA LEU A 128 -4.67 2.38 6.69
C LEU A 128 -5.23 3.78 6.42
N PRO A 129 -4.72 4.49 5.40
CA PRO A 129 -5.26 5.79 5.04
C PRO A 129 -6.73 5.68 4.64
N HIS A 130 -7.54 6.65 5.05
CA HIS A 130 -8.98 6.66 4.79
C HIS A 130 -9.26 7.21 3.39
N GLY A 131 -9.10 6.38 2.36
CA GLY A 131 -9.65 6.70 1.04
C GLY A 131 -11.18 6.84 1.15
N LEU A 132 -11.74 7.87 0.48
CA LEU A 132 -13.19 8.05 0.30
C LEU A 132 -13.83 6.68 0.10
N ALA A 133 -14.64 6.25 1.07
CA ALA A 133 -15.24 4.93 1.08
C ALA A 133 -16.00 4.71 -0.23
N THR A 134 -15.36 4.02 -1.18
CA THR A 134 -16.10 3.39 -2.26
C THR A 134 -16.86 2.28 -1.54
N THR A 135 -18.14 2.54 -1.33
CA THR A 135 -19.11 1.61 -0.78
C THR A 135 -18.78 0.22 -1.29
N SER A 136 -18.40 -0.67 -0.38
CA SER A 136 -18.16 -2.07 -0.68
C SER A 136 -19.31 -2.57 -1.56
N LYS A 137 -18.97 -3.13 -2.73
CA LYS A 137 -19.89 -3.74 -3.70
C LYS A 137 -21.06 -4.36 -2.94
N ALA A 138 -22.24 -3.80 -3.14
CA ALA A 138 -23.48 -4.41 -2.72
C ALA A 138 -23.46 -5.87 -3.20
N ASP A 139 -23.55 -6.81 -2.27
CA ASP A 139 -23.85 -8.19 -2.61
C ASP A 139 -25.14 -8.16 -3.43
N VAL A 140 -25.01 -8.40 -4.73
CA VAL A 140 -26.15 -8.56 -5.63
C VAL A 140 -26.90 -9.79 -5.13
N ILE A 141 -27.98 -9.56 -4.41
CA ILE A 141 -28.95 -10.59 -4.02
C ILE A 141 -29.41 -11.27 -5.32
N LYS A 142 -29.05 -12.53 -5.50
CA LYS A 142 -29.18 -13.25 -6.78
C LYS A 142 -30.62 -13.66 -7.14
N ASP A 143 -31.64 -13.26 -6.37
CA ASP A 143 -33.02 -13.73 -6.55
C ASP A 143 -34.09 -12.65 -6.33
N ALA A 144 -33.86 -11.41 -6.77
CA ALA A 144 -34.81 -10.30 -6.56
C ALA A 144 -35.93 -10.13 -7.62
N ALA A 145 -36.13 -11.08 -8.54
CA ALA A 145 -37.38 -11.14 -9.33
C ALA A 145 -37.63 -12.53 -9.94
N PRO A 146 -38.81 -13.11 -9.70
CA PRO A 146 -39.66 -13.43 -10.85
C PRO A 146 -41.13 -13.09 -10.54
N SER A 147 -41.62 -11.98 -11.11
CA SER A 147 -43.02 -11.81 -11.56
C SER A 147 -43.35 -10.32 -11.68
N TYR A 148 -42.94 -9.70 -12.79
CA TYR A 148 -43.68 -8.57 -13.33
C TYR A 148 -44.14 -8.97 -14.73
N MET A 149 -45.40 -9.39 -14.85
CA MET A 149 -46.08 -9.47 -16.13
C MET A 149 -46.75 -8.13 -16.40
N SER A 150 -46.27 -7.46 -17.44
CA SER A 150 -46.86 -6.22 -17.97
C SER A 150 -48.14 -6.58 -18.73
N PRO A 151 -49.32 -6.05 -18.36
CA PRO A 151 -50.53 -6.26 -19.13
C PRO A 151 -50.69 -5.08 -20.10
N ASN A 152 -50.27 -5.24 -21.34
CA ASN A 152 -50.83 -4.40 -22.39
C ASN A 152 -51.06 -5.16 -23.70
N THR A 153 -52.24 -5.76 -23.76
CA THR A 153 -53.24 -5.65 -24.85
C THR A 153 -52.71 -5.72 -26.28
N GLU A 154 -52.74 -6.94 -26.85
CA GLU A 154 -52.87 -7.13 -28.30
C GLU A 154 -54.35 -6.96 -28.71
N GLN A 155 -54.61 -6.08 -29.67
CA GLN A 155 -55.43 -6.32 -30.87
C GLN A 155 -55.84 -4.98 -31.52
N VAL A 156 -55.34 -4.73 -32.73
CA VAL A 156 -56.16 -4.39 -33.90
C VAL A 156 -55.36 -4.65 -35.19
N ASP A 157 -55.86 -5.62 -35.97
CA ASP A 157 -55.51 -5.88 -37.36
C ASP A 157 -55.87 -4.69 -38.27
N ALA A 158 -55.07 -4.44 -39.32
CA ALA A 158 -55.50 -4.39 -40.73
C ALA A 158 -54.46 -3.73 -41.67
N LEU A 159 -53.81 -4.57 -42.49
CA LEU A 159 -53.62 -4.48 -43.94
C LEU A 159 -53.35 -3.10 -44.61
N SER A 160 -52.18 -2.95 -45.27
CA SER A 160 -52.07 -2.63 -46.73
C SER A 160 -50.64 -2.38 -47.24
N THR A 161 -50.23 -3.24 -48.19
CA THR A 161 -49.56 -2.93 -49.48
C THR A 161 -48.05 -2.57 -49.52
N LYS A 162 -47.25 -3.48 -50.11
CA LYS A 162 -45.88 -3.31 -50.64
C LYS A 162 -45.90 -2.47 -51.96
N PRO A 163 -44.85 -2.36 -52.83
CA PRO A 163 -43.39 -2.62 -52.74
C PRO A 163 -42.49 -1.53 -53.42
N SER A 164 -41.16 -1.60 -53.26
CA SER A 164 -40.19 -1.61 -54.40
C SER A 164 -38.72 -1.64 -53.94
N VAL A 165 -37.93 -2.46 -54.63
CA VAL A 165 -36.52 -2.91 -54.48
C VAL A 165 -35.65 -2.14 -55.54
N PRO A 166 -34.37 -2.45 -55.85
CA PRO A 166 -33.07 -2.61 -55.13
C PRO A 166 -32.01 -1.54 -55.57
N THR A 167 -30.75 -1.58 -55.08
CA THR A 167 -29.55 -1.91 -55.91
C THR A 167 -28.19 -1.68 -55.20
N HIS A 168 -27.34 -2.71 -55.38
CA HIS A 168 -25.90 -2.72 -55.68
C HIS A 168 -24.81 -2.65 -54.59
N ASP A 169 -24.05 -3.76 -54.59
CA ASP A 169 -22.77 -4.08 -53.96
C ASP A 169 -21.55 -3.36 -54.59
N GLU A 170 -20.37 -3.65 -54.00
CA GLU A 170 -19.01 -3.62 -54.59
C GLU A 170 -18.37 -2.20 -54.61
N ASP A 171 -17.14 -1.91 -54.14
CA ASP A 171 -15.86 -2.65 -54.03
C ASP A 171 -14.98 -1.95 -52.95
N GLU A 172 -14.14 -2.63 -52.16
CA GLU A 172 -12.74 -3.00 -52.48
C GLU A 172 -11.90 -1.75 -52.79
N GLU A 173 -10.95 -1.36 -51.92
CA GLU A 173 -9.49 -1.53 -52.08
C GLU A 173 -8.86 -0.29 -51.36
N GLU A 174 -7.67 -0.23 -50.79
CA GLU A 174 -6.54 -1.13 -50.56
C GLU A 174 -5.48 -0.27 -49.82
N GLU A 175 -4.46 -0.93 -49.29
CA GLU A 175 -3.13 -0.40 -48.96
C GLU A 175 -3.02 0.67 -47.84
N GLY A 176 -2.20 0.48 -46.82
CA GLY A 176 -1.06 -0.42 -46.75
C GLY A 176 0.10 0.26 -46.04
N LEU A 177 0.72 -0.53 -45.17
CA LEU A 177 2.13 -0.52 -44.81
C LEU A 177 2.68 0.51 -43.81
N CYS A 178 3.14 -0.12 -42.72
CA CYS A 178 4.24 0.21 -41.82
C CYS A 178 3.94 1.07 -40.59
#